data_AF-A0A7X8GTA1-F1
#
_entry.id   AF-A0A7X8GTA1-F1
#
_cell.length_a   1.000
_cell.length_b   1.000
_cell.length_c   1.000
_cell.angle_alpha   90.00
_cell.angle_beta   90.00
_cell.angle_gamma   90.00
#
_symmetry.space_group_name_H-M   'P 1'
#
loop_
_entity.id
_entity.type
_entity.pdbx_description
1 polymer ?
#
loop_
_entity_poly.entity_id
_entity_poly.type
_entity_poly.pdbx_seq_one_letter_code
_entity_poly.pdbx_strand_id
1 'polypeptide(L)' 'MNMKEKLVIGIDYGTDSCRALVINALSGKEVASYTSFYKRWKSGLYCDPSINQYR' A
#
# COMPACT_ATOMS: atom_id res chain seq x y z
N MET A 1 25.85 -21.21 7.69
CA MET A 1 25.67 -20.08 6.75
C MET A 1 24.52 -19.23 7.25
N ASN A 2 24.74 -17.95 7.55
CA ASN A 2 23.62 -17.03 7.75
C ASN A 2 22.92 -16.84 6.40
N MET A 3 21.73 -17.44 6.22
CA MET A 3 20.91 -17.12 5.06
C MET A 3 20.44 -15.68 5.21
N LYS A 4 20.95 -14.81 4.35
CA LYS A 4 20.48 -13.44 4.24
C LYS A 4 19.01 -13.48 3.81
N GLU A 5 18.12 -12.88 4.61
CA GLU A 5 16.70 -12.79 4.24
C GLU A 5 16.56 -12.06 2.91
N LYS A 6 15.84 -12.65 1.96
CA LYS A 6 15.47 -11.98 0.70
C LYS A 6 14.09 -11.39 0.89
N LEU A 7 14.00 -10.09 1.07
CA LEU A 7 12.73 -9.39 1.27
C LEU A 7 12.28 -8.73 -0.03
N VAL A 8 10.99 -8.85 -0.34
CA VAL A 8 10.30 -8.12 -1.41
C VAL A 8 9.14 -7.33 -0.82
N ILE A 9 8.82 -6.19 -1.42
CA ILE A 9 7.69 -5.36 -1.00
C ILE A 9 6.68 -5.25 -2.14
N GLY A 10 5.42 -5.56 -1.83
CA GLY A 10 4.27 -5.29 -2.69
C GLY A 10 3.52 -4.05 -2.18
N ILE A 11 3.03 -3.23 -3.09
CA ILE A 11 2.19 -2.06 -2.78
C ILE A 11 0.90 -2.16 -3.57
N ASP A 12 -0.23 -2.13 -2.86
CA ASP A 12 -1.59 -2.13 -3.40
C ASP A 12 -2.20 -0.74 -3.23
N TYR A 13 -2.62 -0.12 -4.33
CA TYR A 13 -3.15 1.24 -4.36
C TYR A 13 -4.68 1.21 -4.42
N GLY A 14 -5.31 1.34 -3.24
CA GLY A 14 -6.75 1.51 -3.10
C GLY A 14 -7.19 2.96 -3.29
N THR A 15 -8.50 3.24 -3.14
CA THR A 15 -9.13 4.55 -3.37
C THR A 15 -8.78 5.63 -2.33
N ASP A 16 -8.65 5.27 -1.06
CA ASP A 16 -8.39 6.21 0.03
C ASP A 16 -7.03 5.98 0.72
N SER A 17 -6.31 4.94 0.30
CA SER A 17 -5.12 4.45 0.95
C SER A 17 -4.25 3.61 0.02
N CYS A 18 -3.01 3.35 0.43
CA CYS A 18 -2.22 2.23 -0.08
C CYS A 18 -1.86 1.28 1.06
N ARG A 19 -1.74 -0.01 0.73
CA ARG A 19 -1.23 -1.03 1.63
C ARG A 19 0.10 -1.56 1.12
N ALA A 20 1.09 -1.58 2.00
CA ALA A 20 2.38 -2.21 1.76
C ALA A 20 2.46 -3.56 2.49
N LEU A 21 3.11 -4.54 1.86
CA LEU A 21 3.32 -5.87 2.39
C LEU A 21 4.77 -6.29 2.10
N VAL A 22 5.52 -6.64 3.15
CA VAL A 22 6.89 -7.16 3.04
C VAL A 22 6.86 -8.67 3.21
N ILE A 23 7.37 -9.40 2.22
CA ILE A 23 7.41 -10.86 2.19
C ILE A 23 8.87 -11.33 2.13
N ASN A 24 9.18 -12.39 2.87
CA ASN A 24 10.40 -13.15 2.63
C ASN A 24 10.23 -13.99 1.36
N ALA A 25 10.93 -13.64 0.29
CA ALA A 25 10.83 -14.25 -1.03
C ALA A 25 11.29 -15.72 -1.09
N LEU A 26 12.01 -16.21 -0.08
CA LEU A 26 12.42 -17.62 -0.03
C LEU A 26 11.38 -18.49 0.67
N SER A 27 10.74 -17.99 1.73
CA SER A 27 9.77 -18.77 2.52
C SER A 27 8.31 -18.45 2.18
N GLY A 28 8.04 -17.35 1.47
CA GLY A 28 6.70 -16.83 1.23
C GLY A 28 6.03 -16.21 2.47
N LYS A 29 6.74 -16.14 3.61
CA LYS A 29 6.17 -15.65 4.87
C LYS A 29 6.08 -14.12 4.87
N GLU A 30 4.94 -13.61 5.33
CA GLU A 30 4.78 -12.19 5.65
C GLU A 30 5.67 -11.78 6.83
N VAL A 31 6.42 -10.70 6.62
CA VAL A 31 7.31 -10.10 7.62
C VAL A 31 6.65 -8.87 8.25
N ALA A 32 5.97 -8.04 7.45
CA ALA A 32 5.26 -6.87 7.93
C ALA A 32 4.21 -6.40 6.92
N SER A 33 3.18 -5.70 7.41
CA SER A 33 2.23 -4.97 6.59
C SER A 33 1.89 -3.62 7.21
N TYR A 34 1.51 -2.66 6.36
CA TYR A 34 1.06 -1.34 6.81
C TYR A 34 0.10 -0.71 5.80
N THR A 35 -0.91 0.01 6.29
CA THR A 35 -1.85 0.79 5.48
C THR A 35 -1.68 2.27 5.74
N SER A 36 -1.44 3.05 4.67
CA SER A 36 -1.29 4.50 4.73
C SER A 36 -2.44 5.19 4.02
N PHE A 37 -3.16 6.06 4.73
CA PHE A 37 -4.28 6.82 4.18
C PHE A 37 -3.80 8.08 3.44
N TYR A 38 -4.40 8.37 2.28
CA TYR A 38 -4.13 9.60 1.55
C TYR A 38 -4.79 10.80 2.24
N LYS A 39 -3.98 11.67 2.83
CA LYS A 39 -4.47 12.89 3.50
C LYS A 39 -5.34 13.75 2.58
N ARG A 40 -4.93 13.92 1.31
CA ARG A 40 -5.67 14.71 0.31
C ARG A 40 -7.05 14.13 -0.02
N TRP A 41 -7.13 12.80 -0.16
CA TRP A 41 -8.40 12.11 -0.38
C TRP A 41 -9.36 12.31 0.80
N LYS A 42 -8.85 12.15 2.03
CA LYS A 42 -9.62 12.39 3.26
C LYS A 42 -10.10 13.85 3.37
N SER A 43 -9.33 14.79 2.81
CA SER A 43 -9.70 16.21 2.71
C SER A 43 -10.64 16.54 1.52
N GLY A 44 -11.04 15.55 0.70
CA GLY A 44 -11.89 15.77 -0.46
C GLY A 44 -11.24 16.59 -1.58
N LEU A 45 -9.92 16.79 -1.53
CA LEU A 45 -9.22 17.60 -2.53
C LEU A 45 -9.23 16.87 -3.89
N TYR A 46 -9.49 17.62 -4.95
CA TYR A 46 -9.54 17.11 -6.33
C TYR A 46 -10.62 16.02 -6.55
N CYS A 47 -11.68 16.06 -5.72
CA CYS A 47 -12.82 15.16 -5.82
C CYS A 47 -14.08 15.97 -6.09
N ASP A 48 -14.76 15.68 -7.19
CA ASP A 48 -16.10 16.16 -7.50
C ASP A 48 -16.97 14.97 -7.94
N PRO A 49 -17.70 14.35 -7.00
CA PRO A 49 -18.58 13.22 -7.29
C PRO A 49 -19.69 13.56 -8.29
N SER A 50 -20.10 14.83 -8.38
CA SER A 50 -21.19 15.24 -9.28
C SER A 50 -20.84 15.08 -10.76
N ILE A 51 -19.53 15.11 -11.08
CA ILE A 51 -18.99 14.90 -12.42
C ILE A 51 -18.15 13.63 -12.52
N ASN A 52 -18.25 12.71 -11.56
CA ASN A 52 -17.43 11.49 -11.49
C ASN A 52 -15.91 11.75 -11.51
N GLN A 53 -15.45 12.86 -10.94
CA GLN A 53 -14.03 13.16 -10.81
C GLN A 53 -13.53 12.70 -9.43
N TYR A 54 -12.57 11.78 -9.43
CA TYR A 54 -11.95 11.25 -8.24
C TYR A 54 -10.43 11.22 -8.44
N ARG A 55 -9.72 12.15 -7.78
CA ARG A 55 -8.25 12.36 -7.79
C ARG A 55 -7.71 13.23 -8.91
#